data_AF-A0A919MVL2-F1
#
_entry.id   AF-A0A919MVL2-F1
#
_cell.length_a   1.000
_cell.length_b   1.000
_cell.length_c   1.000
_cell.angle_alpha   90.00
_cell.angle_beta   90.00
_cell.angle_gamma   90.00
#
_symmetry.space_group_name_H-M   'P 1'
#
loop_
_entity.id
_entity.type
_entity.pdbx_description
1 polymer ?
#
loop_
_entity_poly.entity_id
_entity_poly.type
_entity_poly.pdbx_seq_one_letter_code
_entity_poly.pdbx_strand_id
1 'polypeptide(L)'
;MPLRMRGNTRCLTLQREDDHLVAVSLQCGFVEMQGHGRDPVRRVPVRGDDAVLVLDDPTTEVDADALSAALDGPRVEVWSPITMAMDDSFEGLHLFLASQPRPYGVLNVNREATGGLLDPQDRFFCPTLLTGDSLAYLSIRQHGTAWQLGAHGFGPDATTLVHDLIDLVGAWRQRDRCGDRPEITVYPAGTELADTELLRLLVPRRHRLTVITWPEVAR
;
A
#
# COMPACT_ATOMS: atom_id res chain seq x y z
N MET A 1 3.27 17.34 -10.75
CA MET A 1 3.06 16.21 -11.66
C MET A 1 2.46 15.04 -10.90
N PRO A 2 1.32 14.47 -11.33
CA PRO A 2 0.74 13.28 -10.70
C PRO A 2 1.50 12.01 -11.09
N LEU A 3 1.86 11.19 -10.11
CA LEU A 3 2.48 9.87 -10.30
C LEU A 3 1.80 8.80 -9.45
N ARG A 4 1.80 7.56 -9.94
CA ARG A 4 1.38 6.37 -9.20
C ARG A 4 2.60 5.55 -8.76
N MET A 5 2.63 5.22 -7.46
CA MET A 5 3.72 4.53 -6.76
C MET A 5 3.13 3.33 -6.04
N ARG A 6 3.13 2.17 -6.71
CA ARG A 6 2.57 0.92 -6.17
C ARG A 6 1.13 1.10 -5.68
N GLY A 7 0.29 1.65 -6.56
CA GLY A 7 -1.10 2.03 -6.28
C GLY A 7 -1.27 3.43 -5.71
N ASN A 8 -0.34 3.92 -4.87
CA ASN A 8 -0.47 5.24 -4.23
C ASN A 8 -0.37 6.37 -5.26
N THR A 9 -1.37 7.25 -5.33
CA THR A 9 -1.37 8.39 -6.25
C THR A 9 -0.96 9.68 -5.53
N ARG A 10 0.07 10.35 -6.06
CA ARG A 10 0.64 11.56 -5.45
C ARG A 10 0.92 12.64 -6.49
N CYS A 11 0.71 13.89 -6.09
CA CYS A 11 1.07 15.07 -6.85
C CYS A 11 2.41 15.59 -6.35
N LEU A 12 3.39 15.63 -7.25
CA LEU A 12 4.76 16.00 -6.95
C LEU A 12 5.09 17.41 -7.43
N THR A 13 5.70 18.20 -6.57
CA THR A 13 6.48 19.38 -6.95
C THR A 13 7.93 18.94 -7.06
N LEU A 14 8.52 19.09 -8.25
CA LEU A 14 9.85 18.54 -8.56
C LEU A 14 10.87 19.67 -8.64
N GLN A 15 11.99 19.48 -7.94
CA GLN A 15 13.17 20.33 -8.01
C GLN A 15 14.32 19.50 -8.54
N ARG A 16 15.10 20.04 -9.48
CA ARG A 16 16.26 19.34 -10.03
C ARG A 16 17.45 19.48 -9.08
N GLU A 17 18.07 18.34 -8.78
CA GLU A 17 19.34 18.23 -8.06
C GLU A 17 20.26 17.33 -8.87
N ASP A 18 21.33 17.92 -9.43
CA ASP A 18 22.29 17.24 -10.30
C ASP A 18 21.66 16.38 -11.42
N ASP A 19 21.72 15.06 -11.27
CA ASP A 19 21.26 14.05 -12.22
C ASP A 19 19.84 13.52 -11.94
N HIS A 20 19.16 14.03 -10.91
CA HIS A 20 17.85 13.57 -10.50
C HIS A 20 16.91 14.71 -10.07
N LEU A 21 15.68 14.34 -9.71
CA LEU A 21 14.68 15.27 -9.20
C LEU A 21 14.30 14.87 -7.78
N VAL A 22 14.31 15.83 -6.86
CA VAL A 22 13.76 15.69 -5.51
C VAL A 22 12.32 16.19 -5.50
N ALA A 23 11.44 15.49 -4.78
CA ALA A 23 10.02 15.79 -4.78
C ALA A 23 9.47 16.13 -3.39
N VAL A 24 8.71 17.22 -3.31
CA VAL A 24 7.70 17.40 -2.25
C VAL A 24 6.40 16.82 -2.79
N SER A 25 5.75 15.95 -2.01
CA SER A 25 4.56 15.22 -2.44
C SER A 25 3.36 15.45 -1.52
N LEU A 26 2.18 15.42 -2.13
CA LEU A 26 0.89 15.35 -1.44
C LEU A 26 0.01 14.30 -2.14
N GLN A 27 -0.77 13.52 -1.39
CA GLN A 27 -1.73 12.59 -1.98
C GLN A 27 -2.74 13.35 -2.84
N CYS A 28 -3.03 12.79 -4.02
CA CYS A 28 -4.04 13.36 -4.92
C CYS A 28 -4.69 12.27 -5.76
N GLY A 29 -5.99 12.42 -6.05
CA GLY A 29 -6.66 11.66 -7.10
C GLY A 29 -6.36 12.27 -8.47
N PHE A 30 -6.15 11.43 -9.47
CA PHE A 30 -6.04 11.88 -10.86
C PHE A 30 -6.58 10.81 -11.82
N VAL A 31 -7.02 11.25 -13.00
CA VAL A 31 -7.44 10.35 -14.06
C VAL A 31 -6.20 9.76 -14.72
N GLU A 32 -6.11 8.43 -14.74
CA GLU A 32 -4.98 7.73 -15.31
C GLU A 32 -4.78 8.09 -16.79
N MET A 33 -3.51 8.18 -17.22
CA MET A 33 -3.17 8.46 -18.60
C MET A 33 -3.74 7.38 -19.54
N GLN A 34 -4.45 7.81 -20.57
CA GLN A 34 -5.04 6.93 -21.57
C GLN A 34 -4.18 6.87 -22.85
N GLY A 35 -4.40 5.87 -23.69
CA GLY A 35 -3.71 5.74 -24.98
C GLY A 35 -2.30 5.15 -24.89
N HIS A 36 -1.41 5.54 -25.80
CA HIS A 36 -0.11 4.88 -26.00
C HIS A 36 0.88 5.03 -24.83
N GLY A 37 0.70 6.04 -23.98
CA GLY A 37 1.50 6.27 -22.77
C GLY A 37 0.90 5.69 -21.50
N ARG A 38 -0.19 4.91 -21.59
CA ARG A 38 -0.86 4.35 -20.41
C ARG A 38 0.07 3.44 -19.61
N ASP A 39 -0.15 3.45 -18.31
CA ASP A 39 0.58 2.65 -17.31
C ASP A 39 -0.42 1.71 -16.65
N PRO A 40 -0.75 0.56 -17.27
CA PRO A 40 -1.82 -0.30 -16.79
C PRO A 40 -1.42 -1.04 -15.52
N VAL A 41 -2.40 -1.27 -14.65
CA VAL A 41 -2.28 -2.16 -13.49
C VAL A 41 -2.89 -3.52 -13.80
N ARG A 42 -2.39 -4.56 -13.13
CA ARG A 42 -3.03 -5.88 -13.16
C ARG A 42 -4.17 -5.88 -12.16
N ARG A 43 -5.36 -6.26 -12.61
CA ARG A 43 -6.58 -6.35 -11.78
C ARG A 43 -6.93 -7.82 -11.61
N VAL A 44 -7.03 -8.25 -10.35
CA VAL A 44 -7.31 -9.63 -9.98
C VAL A 44 -8.64 -9.64 -9.22
N PRO A 45 -9.74 -10.02 -9.88
CA PRO A 45 -11.01 -10.27 -9.21
C PRO A 45 -10.82 -11.37 -8.16
N VAL A 46 -11.10 -11.09 -6.90
CA VAL A 46 -11.08 -12.07 -5.80
C VAL A 46 -12.48 -12.37 -5.29
N ARG A 47 -13.48 -11.56 -5.66
CA ARG A 47 -14.90 -11.84 -5.44
C ARG A 47 -15.73 -11.18 -6.54
N GLY A 48 -15.73 -11.78 -7.74
CA GLY A 48 -16.35 -11.15 -8.91
C GLY A 48 -15.88 -9.70 -9.08
N ASP A 49 -16.79 -8.79 -9.45
CA ASP A 49 -16.50 -7.35 -9.52
C ASP A 49 -16.60 -6.62 -8.16
N ASP A 50 -17.01 -7.33 -7.10
CA ASP A 50 -17.29 -6.74 -5.79
C ASP A 50 -16.05 -6.64 -4.90
N ALA A 51 -15.03 -7.47 -5.14
CA ALA A 51 -13.71 -7.29 -4.55
C ALA A 51 -12.61 -7.57 -5.58
N VAL A 52 -11.77 -6.56 -5.83
CA VAL A 52 -10.72 -6.60 -6.85
C VAL A 52 -9.41 -6.14 -6.23
N LEU A 53 -8.41 -7.00 -6.34
CA LEU A 53 -7.04 -6.67 -5.98
C LEU A 53 -6.34 -5.99 -7.16
N VAL A 54 -5.74 -4.83 -6.91
CA VAL A 54 -5.00 -4.06 -7.91
C VAL A 54 -3.51 -4.16 -7.62
N LEU A 55 -2.77 -4.66 -8.60
CA LEU A 55 -1.32 -4.87 -8.53
C LEU A 55 -0.64 -3.91 -9.50
N ASP A 56 0.18 -3.02 -8.93
CA ASP A 56 0.94 -1.98 -9.63
C ASP A 56 2.45 -2.20 -9.47
N ASP A 57 2.86 -3.46 -9.31
CA ASP A 57 4.22 -3.93 -9.50
C ASP A 57 4.20 -5.19 -10.36
N PRO A 58 5.22 -5.40 -11.22
CA PRO A 58 5.24 -6.53 -12.16
C PRO A 58 5.73 -7.84 -11.53
N THR A 59 6.12 -7.83 -10.26
CA THR A 59 6.79 -8.95 -9.59
C THR A 59 5.87 -9.74 -8.67
N THR A 60 4.80 -9.11 -8.19
CA THR A 60 3.82 -9.75 -7.32
C THR A 60 2.98 -10.71 -8.16
N GLU A 61 3.10 -12.00 -7.88
CA GLU A 61 2.30 -13.08 -8.46
C GLU A 61 1.30 -13.62 -7.43
N VAL A 62 0.08 -13.90 -7.89
CA VAL A 62 -1.03 -14.40 -7.05
C VAL A 62 -1.88 -15.38 -7.85
N ASP A 63 -2.46 -16.37 -7.18
CA ASP A 63 -3.47 -17.28 -7.70
C ASP A 63 -4.86 -16.71 -7.41
N ALA A 64 -5.53 -16.21 -8.44
CA ALA A 64 -6.83 -15.57 -8.31
C ALA A 64 -7.91 -16.51 -7.76
N ASP A 65 -7.90 -17.77 -8.20
CA ASP A 65 -8.90 -18.76 -7.80
C ASP A 65 -8.67 -19.18 -6.34
N ALA A 66 -7.41 -19.34 -5.94
CA ALA A 66 -7.06 -19.63 -4.55
C ALA A 66 -7.40 -18.46 -3.62
N LEU A 67 -7.12 -17.21 -4.01
CA LEU A 67 -7.53 -16.03 -3.25
C LEU A 67 -9.05 -15.91 -3.13
N SER A 68 -9.78 -16.22 -4.21
CA SER A 68 -11.24 -16.25 -4.18
C SER A 68 -11.76 -17.32 -3.22
N ALA A 69 -11.21 -18.53 -3.26
CA ALA A 69 -11.56 -19.61 -2.35
C ALA A 69 -11.19 -19.29 -0.89
N ALA A 70 -10.10 -18.57 -0.66
CA ALA A 70 -9.66 -18.14 0.66
C ALA A 70 -10.70 -17.23 1.34
N LEU A 71 -11.41 -16.38 0.58
CA LEU A 71 -12.47 -15.52 1.11
C LEU A 71 -13.71 -16.29 1.59
N ASP A 72 -13.94 -17.51 1.10
CA ASP A 72 -15.02 -18.38 1.59
C ASP A 72 -14.62 -19.11 2.91
N GLY A 73 -13.36 -19.00 3.32
CA GLY A 73 -12.81 -19.55 4.56
C GLY A 73 -13.00 -18.66 5.79
N PRO A 74 -12.50 -19.10 6.97
CA PRO A 74 -12.56 -18.30 8.18
C PRO A 74 -11.68 -17.05 8.06
N ARG A 75 -12.22 -15.90 8.48
CA ARG A 75 -11.47 -14.66 8.64
C ARG A 75 -10.60 -14.73 9.89
N VAL A 76 -9.32 -14.42 9.75
CA VAL A 76 -8.43 -14.12 10.88
C VAL A 76 -8.45 -12.61 11.11
N GLU A 77 -8.56 -12.18 12.36
CA GLU A 77 -8.69 -10.77 12.74
C GLU A 77 -7.79 -10.45 13.93
N VAL A 78 -6.97 -9.40 13.80
CA VAL A 78 -6.08 -8.91 14.87
C VAL A 78 -6.21 -7.40 14.99
N TRP A 79 -6.34 -6.91 16.21
CA TRP A 79 -6.40 -5.48 16.52
C TRP A 79 -5.14 -5.02 17.25
N SER A 80 -4.51 -3.95 16.76
CA SER A 80 -3.37 -3.33 17.41
C SER A 80 -3.81 -2.44 18.59
N PRO A 81 -2.93 -2.09 19.54
CA PRO A 81 -3.21 -1.04 20.51
C PRO A 81 -3.16 0.37 19.91
N ILE A 82 -2.87 0.50 18.61
CA ILE A 82 -2.65 1.78 17.94
C ILE A 82 -3.97 2.41 17.57
N THR A 83 -4.08 3.69 17.91
CA THR A 83 -5.21 4.53 17.58
C THR A 83 -4.77 5.77 16.81
N MET A 84 -5.67 6.23 15.94
CA MET A 84 -5.56 7.45 15.15
C MET A 84 -6.79 8.31 15.43
N ALA A 85 -6.60 9.63 15.49
CA ALA A 85 -7.73 10.56 15.59
C ALA A 85 -8.63 10.41 14.34
N MET A 86 -9.89 10.82 14.47
CA MET A 86 -10.87 10.65 13.39
C MET A 86 -10.51 11.47 12.13
N ASP A 87 -9.75 12.54 12.30
CA ASP A 87 -9.26 13.47 11.27
C ASP A 87 -7.80 13.21 10.86
N ASP A 88 -7.12 12.24 11.48
CA ASP A 88 -5.76 11.86 11.09
C ASP A 88 -5.75 11.28 9.65
N SER A 89 -4.76 11.68 8.86
CA SER A 89 -4.57 11.16 7.51
C SER A 89 -3.90 9.78 7.53
N PHE A 90 -4.42 8.85 6.73
CA PHE A 90 -3.80 7.53 6.49
C PHE A 90 -2.72 7.55 5.40
N GLU A 91 -2.51 8.69 4.74
CA GLU A 91 -1.58 8.85 3.61
C GLU A 91 -0.17 8.34 3.91
N GLY A 92 0.35 8.66 5.10
CA GLY A 92 1.68 8.23 5.53
C GLY A 92 1.76 6.72 5.74
N LEU A 93 0.73 6.13 6.37
CA LEU A 93 0.65 4.70 6.62
C LEU A 93 0.52 3.92 5.32
N HIS A 94 -0.35 4.36 4.41
CA HIS A 94 -0.56 3.76 3.10
C HIS A 94 0.73 3.72 2.27
N LEU A 95 1.47 4.83 2.22
CA LEU A 95 2.76 4.87 1.52
C LEU A 95 3.80 3.98 2.21
N PHE A 96 3.83 3.95 3.54
CA PHE A 96 4.75 3.11 4.30
C PHE A 96 4.52 1.62 4.04
N LEU A 97 3.26 1.16 4.09
CA LEU A 97 2.89 -0.23 3.80
C LEU A 97 3.23 -0.61 2.35
N ALA A 98 2.96 0.27 1.40
CA ALA A 98 3.34 0.05 0.00
C ALA A 98 4.86 0.02 -0.20
N SER A 99 5.65 0.64 0.68
CA SER A 99 7.11 0.67 0.56
C SER A 99 7.80 -0.59 1.06
N GLN A 100 7.06 -1.53 1.67
CA GLN A 100 7.66 -2.74 2.24
C GLN A 100 8.14 -3.73 1.17
N PRO A 101 9.29 -4.40 1.37
CA PRO A 101 9.90 -5.31 0.41
C PRO A 101 9.21 -6.69 0.42
N ARG A 102 7.91 -6.72 0.18
CA ARG A 102 7.06 -7.91 0.21
C ARG A 102 5.90 -7.79 -0.77
N PRO A 103 5.26 -8.89 -1.21
CA PRO A 103 4.09 -8.81 -2.10
C PRO A 103 2.97 -7.94 -1.52
N TYR A 104 2.42 -7.07 -2.35
CA TYR A 104 1.47 -6.03 -1.94
C TYR A 104 0.49 -5.73 -3.06
N GLY A 105 -0.74 -5.38 -2.69
CA GLY A 105 -1.70 -4.80 -3.60
C GLY A 105 -2.63 -3.82 -2.89
N VAL A 106 -3.52 -3.26 -3.69
CA VAL A 106 -4.60 -2.40 -3.21
C VAL A 106 -5.91 -3.15 -3.40
N LEU A 107 -6.63 -3.42 -2.31
CA LEU A 107 -7.92 -4.07 -2.35
C LEU A 107 -9.01 -3.01 -2.51
N ASN A 108 -9.79 -3.14 -3.59
CA ASN A 108 -10.97 -2.35 -3.86
C ASN A 108 -12.20 -3.19 -3.56
N VAL A 109 -13.15 -2.64 -2.81
CA VAL A 109 -14.31 -3.37 -2.30
C VAL A 109 -15.60 -2.57 -2.52
N ASN A 110 -16.59 -3.24 -3.11
CA ASN A 110 -17.96 -2.80 -3.08
C ASN A 110 -18.57 -3.15 -1.71
N ARG A 111 -18.56 -2.19 -0.78
CA ARG A 111 -19.07 -2.41 0.61
C ARG A 111 -20.55 -2.83 0.67
N GLU A 112 -21.36 -2.46 -0.32
CA GLU A 112 -22.77 -2.85 -0.33
C GLU A 112 -22.94 -4.35 -0.63
N ALA A 113 -22.19 -4.86 -1.62
CA ALA A 113 -22.24 -6.25 -2.02
C ALA A 113 -21.44 -7.20 -1.09
N THR A 114 -20.45 -6.68 -0.37
CA THR A 114 -19.55 -7.47 0.49
C THR A 114 -19.75 -7.22 1.99
N GLY A 115 -20.84 -6.55 2.36
CA GLY A 115 -21.16 -6.23 3.75
C GLY A 115 -21.10 -7.45 4.66
N GLY A 116 -20.33 -7.37 5.74
CA GLY A 116 -20.12 -8.44 6.72
C GLY A 116 -18.99 -9.43 6.36
N LEU A 117 -18.63 -9.54 5.07
CA LEU A 117 -17.49 -10.34 4.62
C LEU A 117 -16.19 -9.52 4.65
N LEU A 118 -16.20 -8.38 3.96
CA LEU A 118 -15.06 -7.48 3.82
C LEU A 118 -15.37 -6.09 4.40
N ASP A 119 -14.47 -5.60 5.23
CA ASP A 119 -14.55 -4.32 5.90
C ASP A 119 -13.18 -3.61 5.89
N PRO A 120 -12.66 -3.31 4.69
CA PRO A 120 -11.38 -2.61 4.57
C PRO A 120 -11.48 -1.20 5.13
N GLN A 121 -10.35 -0.69 5.64
CA GLN A 121 -10.22 0.66 6.16
C GLN A 121 -10.72 1.71 5.16
N ASP A 122 -10.32 1.57 3.89
CA ASP A 122 -10.83 2.37 2.77
C ASP A 122 -11.31 1.44 1.65
N ARG A 123 -12.48 1.69 1.08
CA ARG A 123 -13.09 0.81 0.08
C ARG A 123 -12.50 0.94 -1.33
N PHE A 124 -11.82 2.05 -1.61
CA PHE A 124 -11.20 2.34 -2.90
C PHE A 124 -9.69 2.16 -2.88
N PHE A 125 -9.09 2.23 -1.69
CA PHE A 125 -7.65 2.13 -1.52
C PHE A 125 -7.27 1.44 -0.21
N CYS A 126 -7.41 0.11 -0.13
CA CYS A 126 -6.97 -0.62 1.06
C CYS A 126 -5.62 -1.30 0.86
N PRO A 127 -4.55 -0.89 1.57
CA PRO A 127 -3.30 -1.62 1.61
C PRO A 127 -3.52 -3.10 1.98
N THR A 128 -2.95 -3.99 1.18
CA THR A 128 -3.13 -5.45 1.34
C THR A 128 -1.79 -6.15 1.15
N LEU A 129 -1.37 -6.91 2.16
CA LEU A 129 -0.24 -7.84 2.08
C LEU A 129 -0.71 -9.15 1.46
N LEU A 130 0.18 -9.81 0.71
CA LEU A 130 -0.17 -10.97 -0.10
C LEU A 130 0.83 -12.12 0.07
N THR A 131 0.35 -13.33 -0.09
CA THR A 131 1.10 -14.47 -0.62
C THR A 131 0.43 -14.95 -1.92
N GLY A 132 0.84 -16.10 -2.45
CA GLY A 132 0.23 -16.65 -3.66
C GLY A 132 -1.27 -16.94 -3.50
N ASP A 133 -1.70 -17.38 -2.32
CA ASP A 133 -3.05 -17.88 -2.03
C ASP A 133 -3.70 -17.24 -0.78
N SER A 134 -3.03 -16.27 -0.16
CA SER A 134 -3.50 -15.61 1.05
C SER A 134 -3.38 -14.09 0.95
N LEU A 135 -4.24 -13.38 1.68
CA LEU A 135 -4.22 -11.92 1.75
C LEU A 135 -4.51 -11.44 3.17
N ALA A 136 -3.95 -10.29 3.54
CA ALA A 136 -4.37 -9.54 4.72
C ALA A 136 -4.42 -8.04 4.43
N TYR A 137 -5.52 -7.39 4.79
CA TYR A 137 -5.75 -5.98 4.54
C TYR A 137 -5.95 -5.18 5.83
N LEU A 138 -5.66 -3.88 5.77
CA LEU A 138 -5.86 -2.94 6.86
C LEU A 138 -7.37 -2.76 7.15
N SER A 139 -7.78 -2.93 8.41
CA SER A 139 -9.14 -2.64 8.89
C SER A 139 -9.10 -1.57 10.00
N ILE A 140 -10.23 -0.90 10.22
CA ILE A 140 -10.41 0.03 11.33
C ILE A 140 -11.75 -0.22 12.02
N ARG A 141 -11.79 0.03 13.32
CA ARG A 141 -13.04 0.11 14.09
C ARG A 141 -13.03 1.31 15.00
N GLN A 142 -14.21 1.79 15.35
CA GLN A 142 -14.33 2.89 16.29
C GLN A 142 -13.90 2.42 17.69
N HIS A 143 -13.08 3.22 18.36
CA HIS A 143 -12.64 3.02 19.73
C HIS A 143 -12.71 4.35 20.48
N GLY A 144 -13.83 4.58 21.17
CA GLY A 144 -14.14 5.88 21.77
C GLY A 144 -14.29 6.97 20.70
N THR A 145 -13.43 7.99 20.77
CA THR A 145 -13.38 9.12 19.83
C THR A 145 -12.27 8.98 18.78
N ALA A 146 -11.71 7.78 18.61
CA ALA A 146 -10.61 7.48 17.71
C ALA A 146 -10.89 6.23 16.87
N TRP A 147 -10.09 6.03 15.82
CA TRP A 147 -10.02 4.78 15.09
C TRP A 147 -8.96 3.87 15.70
N GLN A 148 -9.32 2.62 15.99
CA GLN A 148 -8.34 1.57 16.28
C GLN A 148 -7.99 0.84 14.98
N LEU A 149 -6.69 0.62 14.76
CA LEU A 149 -6.19 -0.05 13.56
C LEU A 149 -6.11 -1.56 13.79
N GLY A 150 -6.55 -2.33 12.81
CA GLY A 150 -6.54 -3.78 12.80
C GLY A 150 -6.18 -4.34 11.42
N ALA A 151 -6.18 -5.66 11.33
CA ALA A 151 -5.89 -6.40 10.11
C ALA A 151 -6.82 -7.59 10.00
N HIS A 152 -7.40 -7.80 8.82
CA HIS A 152 -8.21 -8.96 8.49
C HIS A 152 -7.49 -9.78 7.42
N GLY A 153 -7.42 -11.09 7.62
CA GLY A 153 -6.69 -12.02 6.76
C GLY A 153 -7.50 -13.25 6.37
N PHE A 154 -7.17 -13.78 5.19
CA PHE A 154 -7.81 -14.94 4.56
C PHE A 154 -6.75 -15.81 3.89
N GLY A 155 -6.98 -17.12 3.88
CA GLY A 155 -6.10 -18.11 3.27
C GLY A 155 -5.14 -18.79 4.25
N PRO A 156 -4.34 -19.77 3.79
CA PRO A 156 -3.43 -20.55 4.62
C PRO A 156 -2.45 -19.72 5.47
N ASP A 157 -1.97 -18.60 4.96
CA ASP A 157 -0.99 -17.72 5.62
C ASP A 157 -1.65 -16.54 6.35
N ALA A 158 -2.99 -16.52 6.48
CA ALA A 158 -3.74 -15.40 7.05
C ALA A 158 -3.18 -14.92 8.40
N THR A 159 -2.92 -15.85 9.32
CA THR A 159 -2.38 -15.54 10.65
C THR A 159 -1.04 -14.82 10.58
N THR A 160 -0.12 -15.30 9.74
CA THR A 160 1.19 -14.65 9.55
C THR A 160 1.01 -13.26 8.96
N LEU A 161 0.20 -13.13 7.91
CA LEU A 161 0.01 -11.86 7.21
C LEU A 161 -0.66 -10.79 8.10
N VAL A 162 -1.62 -11.14 8.95
CA VAL A 162 -2.24 -10.16 9.86
C VAL A 162 -1.27 -9.69 10.94
N HIS A 163 -0.46 -10.58 11.51
CA HIS A 163 0.53 -10.19 12.52
C HIS A 163 1.61 -9.29 11.91
N ASP A 164 2.10 -9.66 10.73
CA ASP A 164 3.02 -8.86 9.95
C ASP A 164 2.48 -7.46 9.63
N LEU A 165 1.20 -7.35 9.24
CA LEU A 165 0.57 -6.07 8.97
C LEU A 165 0.51 -5.21 10.25
N ILE A 166 0.19 -5.81 11.38
CA ILE A 166 0.10 -5.12 12.68
C ILE A 166 1.48 -4.65 13.15
N ASP A 167 2.52 -5.46 12.97
CA ASP A 167 3.90 -5.07 13.28
C ASP A 167 4.35 -3.89 12.42
N LEU A 168 3.99 -3.87 11.14
CA LEU A 168 4.25 -2.75 10.23
C LEU A 168 3.48 -1.48 10.64
N VAL A 169 2.22 -1.59 11.07
CA VAL A 169 1.47 -0.47 11.64
C VAL A 169 2.18 0.07 12.89
N GLY A 170 2.74 -0.83 13.72
CA GLY A 170 3.59 -0.48 14.85
C GLY A 170 4.84 0.30 14.48
N ALA A 171 5.61 -0.20 13.52
CA ALA A 171 6.81 0.45 13.01
C ALA A 171 6.50 1.82 12.39
N TRP A 172 5.41 1.92 11.63
CA TRP A 172 4.94 3.18 11.08
C TRP A 172 4.60 4.19 12.18
N ARG A 173 3.88 3.77 13.23
CA ARG A 173 3.45 4.69 14.29
C ARG A 173 4.63 5.31 15.04
N GLN A 174 5.73 4.57 15.18
CA GLN A 174 6.97 5.11 15.76
C GLN A 174 7.57 6.20 14.87
N ARG A 175 7.71 5.93 13.57
CA ARG A 175 8.19 6.89 12.56
C ARG A 175 7.33 8.15 12.51
N ASP A 176 6.01 7.99 12.50
CA ASP A 176 5.08 9.11 12.42
C ASP A 176 5.20 10.05 13.63
N ARG A 177 5.42 9.49 14.83
CA ARG A 177 5.66 10.28 16.05
C ARG A 177 6.99 11.03 16.02
N CYS A 178 8.01 10.49 15.37
CA CYS A 178 9.29 11.17 15.17
C CYS A 178 9.23 12.24 14.07
N GLY A 179 8.11 12.34 13.33
CA GLY A 179 7.97 13.25 12.20
C GLY A 179 8.74 12.76 10.96
N ASP A 180 9.15 11.50 10.93
CA ASP A 180 9.89 10.93 9.80
C ASP A 180 8.98 10.91 8.57
N ARG A 181 9.50 11.47 7.47
CA ARG A 181 8.85 11.48 6.16
C ARG A 181 9.80 10.87 5.13
N PRO A 182 9.27 10.11 4.16
CA PRO A 182 10.11 9.55 3.13
C PRO A 182 10.59 10.64 2.20
N GLU A 183 11.81 10.47 1.71
CA GLU A 183 12.33 11.21 0.57
C GLU A 183 11.85 10.54 -0.71
N ILE A 184 11.34 11.34 -1.66
CA ILE A 184 10.91 10.86 -2.97
C ILE A 184 11.81 11.50 -4.02
N THR A 185 12.52 10.66 -4.76
CA THR A 185 13.36 11.08 -5.88
C THR A 185 12.93 10.41 -7.18
N VAL A 186 13.21 11.08 -8.30
CA VAL A 186 12.87 10.58 -9.65
C VAL A 186 14.11 10.66 -10.52
N TYR A 187 14.50 9.50 -11.04
CA TYR A 187 15.61 9.32 -11.96
C TYR A 187 15.11 8.92 -13.36
N PRO A 188 15.94 9.08 -14.40
CA PRO A 188 15.72 8.40 -15.68
C PRO A 188 15.58 6.87 -15.52
N ALA A 189 14.87 6.22 -16.44
CA ALA A 189 14.84 4.76 -16.46
C ALA A 189 16.25 4.18 -16.72
N GLY A 190 16.59 3.11 -16.02
CA GLY A 190 17.90 2.44 -16.13
C GLY A 190 19.01 3.04 -15.26
N THR A 191 18.72 4.07 -14.46
CA THR A 191 19.68 4.57 -13.46
C THR A 191 20.01 3.48 -12.44
N GLU A 192 21.30 3.21 -12.28
CA GLU A 192 21.83 2.37 -11.20
C GLU A 192 21.94 3.20 -9.92
N LEU A 193 21.41 2.67 -8.82
CA LEU A 193 21.46 3.33 -7.51
C LEU A 193 22.44 2.57 -6.62
N ALA A 194 23.19 3.30 -5.80
CA ALA A 194 24.03 2.68 -4.78
C ALA A 194 23.18 1.84 -3.82
N ASP A 195 23.76 0.76 -3.30
CA ASP A 195 23.13 -0.04 -2.26
C ASP A 195 22.94 0.77 -0.98
N THR A 196 21.89 0.44 -0.23
CA THR A 196 21.56 1.10 1.04
C THR A 196 20.86 0.12 1.96
N GLU A 197 21.12 0.26 3.26
CA GLU A 197 20.41 -0.46 4.32
C GLU A 197 19.06 0.21 4.66
N LEU A 198 18.81 1.41 4.12
CA LEU A 198 17.55 2.12 4.31
C LEU A 198 16.40 1.39 3.60
N LEU A 199 15.22 1.46 4.20
CA LEU A 199 14.00 0.99 3.55
C LEU A 199 13.76 1.84 2.28
N ARG A 200 13.87 1.19 1.12
CA ARG A 200 13.78 1.83 -0.19
C ARG A 200 12.84 1.08 -1.11
N LEU A 201 11.79 1.76 -1.57
CA LEU A 201 10.90 1.27 -2.63
C LEU A 201 11.34 1.81 -3.98
N LEU A 202 11.51 0.92 -4.94
CA LEU A 202 11.79 1.23 -6.34
C LEU A 202 10.53 1.03 -7.17
N VAL A 203 10.11 2.06 -7.91
CA VAL A 203 8.97 2.03 -8.82
C VAL A 203 9.46 2.32 -10.24
N PRO A 204 10.00 1.29 -10.93
CA PRO A 204 10.45 1.44 -12.32
C PRO A 204 9.25 1.61 -13.25
N ARG A 205 9.36 2.54 -14.20
CA ARG A 205 8.40 2.77 -15.29
C ARG A 205 9.17 2.92 -16.60
N ARG A 206 8.45 2.96 -17.72
CA ARG A 206 9.04 3.03 -19.08
C ARG A 206 10.16 4.07 -19.26
N HIS A 207 10.04 5.24 -18.62
CA HIS A 207 10.96 6.36 -18.81
C HIS A 207 11.56 6.92 -17.52
N ARG A 208 11.17 6.39 -16.36
CA ARG A 208 11.62 6.90 -15.06
C ARG A 208 11.75 5.78 -14.04
N LEU A 209 12.56 6.03 -13.03
CA LEU A 209 12.60 5.27 -11.80
C LEU A 209 12.23 6.23 -10.66
N THR A 210 11.07 6.00 -10.02
CA THR A 210 10.72 6.73 -8.79
C THR A 210 11.22 5.93 -7.60
N VAL A 211 11.89 6.59 -6.67
CA VAL A 211 12.50 6.00 -5.49
C VAL A 211 11.88 6.64 -4.27
N ILE A 212 11.46 5.84 -3.31
CA ILE A 212 10.95 6.29 -2.02
C ILE A 212 11.88 5.72 -0.96
N THR A 213 12.66 6.59 -0.33
CA THR A 213 13.63 6.21 0.71
C THR A 213 13.11 6.70 2.05
N TRP A 214 13.00 5.79 3.01
CA TRP A 214 12.61 6.12 4.37
C TRP A 214 13.86 6.30 5.23
N PRO A 215 13.96 7.38 6.02
CA PRO A 215 15.09 7.56 6.92
C PRO A 215 15.14 6.44 7.97
N GLU A 216 16.30 6.25 8.60
CA GLU A 216 16.36 5.44 9.83
C GLU A 216 15.44 6.04 10.88
N VAL A 217 14.80 5.19 11.66
CA VAL A 217 14.07 5.66 12.85
C VAL A 217 15.13 6.20 13.80
N ALA A 218 15.09 7.50 14.08
CA ALA A 218 15.93 8.09 15.11
C ALA A 218 15.67 7.32 16.43
N ARG A 219 16.71 6.67 16.95
CA ARG A 219 16.65 5.90 18.20
C ARG A 219 16.48 6.80 19.41
#